data_AF-A0A7X9AHL0-F1
#
_entry.id   AF-A0A7X9AHL0-F1
#
_cell.length_a   1.000
_cell.length_b   1.000
_cell.length_c   1.000
_cell.angle_alpha   90.00
_cell.angle_beta   90.00
_cell.angle_gamma   90.00
#
_symmetry.space_group_name_H-M   'P 1'
#
loop_
_entity.id
_entity.type
_entity.pdbx_description
1 polymer ?
#
loop_
_entity_poly.entity_id
_entity_poly.type
_entity_poly.pdbx_seq_one_letter_code
_entity_poly.pdbx_strand_id
1 'polypeptide(L)'
;MFKISKSDYVNGIKCPNLLWLKKHRKDLQPEMNQVILDSGTNVGELACERFSGGVRITAKPWEHEAITQTKNAISENAPFIYEATLCTDTGEYCAVDILRNNNDGTWDIIEVKSTSKPNDYHYIDASFQRYVFSQCGIKIRNCFIMTLNSEYVRHGDLDLEELFTLHDTKNELQDIET
;
A
#
# COMPACT_ATOMS: atom_id res chain seq x y z
N MET A 1 23.27 2.61 4.84
CA MET A 1 22.42 1.40 4.86
C MET A 1 21.59 1.39 3.59
N PHE A 2 21.51 0.26 2.88
CA PHE A 2 20.73 0.16 1.65
C PHE A 2 19.26 -0.01 2.01
N LYS A 3 18.37 0.84 1.45
CA LYS A 3 16.93 0.74 1.71
C LYS A 3 16.22 -0.03 0.60
N ILE A 4 15.33 -0.93 0.98
CA ILE A 4 14.47 -1.71 0.07
C ILE A 4 13.04 -1.23 0.22
N SER A 5 12.48 -0.64 -0.84
CA SER A 5 11.05 -0.30 -0.89
C SER A 5 10.20 -1.50 -1.27
N LYS A 6 8.88 -1.44 -1.02
CA LYS A 6 7.88 -2.37 -1.60
C LYS A 6 8.13 -2.65 -3.08
N SER A 7 8.25 -1.58 -3.87
CA SER A 7 8.49 -1.68 -5.31
C SER A 7 9.83 -2.32 -5.68
N ASP A 8 10.86 -2.18 -4.83
CA ASP A 8 12.15 -2.84 -5.03
C ASP A 8 12.03 -4.34 -4.78
N TYR A 9 11.39 -4.73 -3.68
CA TYR A 9 11.19 -6.13 -3.31
C TYR A 9 10.38 -6.86 -4.39
N VAL A 10 9.22 -6.31 -4.77
CA VAL A 10 8.33 -6.90 -5.79
C VAL A 10 9.02 -7.00 -7.15
N ASN A 11 9.81 -5.98 -7.54
CA ASN A 11 10.61 -6.08 -8.76
C ASN A 11 11.68 -7.16 -8.66
N GLY A 12 12.33 -7.33 -7.50
CA GLY A 12 13.30 -8.40 -7.26
C GLY A 12 12.67 -9.79 -7.40
N ILE A 13 11.48 -10.00 -6.85
CA ILE A 13 10.72 -11.26 -6.98
C ILE A 13 10.29 -11.50 -8.43
N LYS A 14 9.76 -10.48 -9.11
CA LYS A 14 9.35 -10.56 -10.52
C LYS A 14 10.52 -10.88 -11.45
N CYS A 15 11.61 -10.13 -11.29
CA CYS A 15 12.77 -10.19 -12.16
C CYS A 15 13.97 -9.51 -11.46
N PRO A 16 14.94 -10.28 -10.92
CA PRO A 16 16.11 -9.70 -10.26
C PRO A 16 16.89 -8.70 -11.13
N ASN A 17 16.92 -8.93 -12.45
CA ASN A 17 17.53 -8.02 -13.40
C ASN A 17 16.81 -6.66 -13.48
N LEU A 18 15.47 -6.62 -13.32
CA LEU A 18 14.71 -5.37 -13.28
C LEU A 18 15.09 -4.53 -12.05
N LEU A 19 15.22 -5.16 -10.88
CA LEU A 19 15.71 -4.49 -9.68
C LEU A 19 17.14 -3.97 -9.87
N TRP A 20 18.03 -4.80 -10.42
CA TRP A 20 19.41 -4.40 -10.69
C TRP A 20 19.47 -3.19 -11.64
N LEU A 21 18.73 -3.21 -12.74
CA LEU A 21 18.63 -2.08 -13.68
C LEU A 21 18.10 -0.82 -12.98
N LYS A 22 17.08 -0.94 -12.11
CA LYS A 22 16.52 0.20 -11.37
C LYS A 22 17.55 0.87 -10.46
N LYS A 23 18.44 0.09 -9.85
CA LYS A 23 19.46 0.58 -8.92
C LYS A 23 20.74 1.04 -9.62
N HIS A 24 21.14 0.39 -10.72
CA HIS A 24 22.47 0.57 -11.32
C HIS A 24 22.45 1.14 -12.76
N ARG A 25 21.34 1.06 -13.49
CA ARG A 25 21.21 1.52 -14.89
C ARG A 25 19.87 2.24 -15.11
N LYS A 26 19.71 3.37 -14.40
CA LYS A 26 18.51 4.22 -14.49
C LYS A 26 18.25 4.73 -15.92
N ASP A 27 19.30 4.86 -16.72
CA ASP A 27 19.28 5.23 -18.14
C ASP A 27 18.59 4.20 -19.04
N LEU A 28 18.43 2.95 -18.58
CA LEU A 28 17.75 1.87 -19.30
C LEU A 28 16.31 1.63 -18.83
N GLN A 29 15.81 2.44 -17.88
CA GLN A 29 14.43 2.31 -17.42
C GLN A 29 13.46 2.74 -18.52
N PRO A 30 12.40 1.97 -18.80
CA PRO A 30 11.37 2.40 -19.72
C PRO A 30 10.71 3.68 -19.19
N GLU A 31 10.30 4.57 -20.09
CA GLU A 31 9.49 5.72 -19.71
C GLU A 31 8.17 5.23 -19.09
N MET A 32 7.79 5.86 -17.99
CA MET A 32 6.55 5.52 -17.31
C MET A 32 5.36 6.08 -18.08
N ASN A 33 4.31 5.28 -18.22
CA ASN A 33 3.07 5.74 -18.83
C ASN A 33 2.31 6.64 -17.83
N GLN A 34 2.39 7.95 -18.03
CA GLN A 34 1.80 8.93 -17.12
C GLN A 34 0.27 8.76 -16.96
N VAL A 35 -0.44 8.34 -18.02
CA VAL A 35 -1.89 8.09 -17.95
C VAL A 35 -2.22 6.97 -16.96
N ILE A 36 -1.40 5.93 -16.91
CA ILE A 36 -1.58 4.82 -15.96
C ILE A 36 -1.30 5.29 -14.53
N LEU A 37 -0.30 6.15 -14.34
CA LEU A 37 0.04 6.71 -13.01
C LEU A 37 -1.04 7.65 -12.49
N ASP A 38 -1.55 8.53 -13.35
CA ASP A 38 -2.59 9.49 -12.98
C ASP A 38 -3.90 8.76 -12.66
N SER A 39 -4.22 7.72 -13.45
CA SER A 39 -5.36 6.84 -13.17
C SER A 39 -5.21 6.14 -11.81
N GLY A 40 -4.04 5.58 -11.52
CA GLY A 40 -3.75 4.97 -10.22
C GLY A 40 -3.88 5.95 -9.06
N THR A 41 -3.37 7.18 -9.23
CA THR A 41 -3.46 8.25 -8.23
C THR A 41 -4.91 8.62 -7.95
N ASN A 42 -5.71 8.83 -9.00
CA ASN A 42 -7.13 9.15 -8.86
C ASN A 42 -7.91 8.04 -8.15
N VAL A 43 -7.65 6.77 -8.48
CA VAL A 43 -8.25 5.62 -7.79
C VAL A 43 -7.86 5.59 -6.31
N GLY A 44 -6.61 5.91 -5.97
CA GLY A 44 -6.14 6.04 -4.60
C GLY A 44 -6.84 7.15 -3.82
N GLU A 45 -7.03 8.33 -4.42
CA GLU A 45 -7.78 9.43 -3.79
C GLU A 45 -9.25 9.04 -3.52
N LEU A 46 -9.93 8.44 -4.49
CA LEU A 46 -11.30 7.96 -4.33
C LEU A 46 -11.42 6.88 -3.25
N ALA A 47 -10.40 6.02 -3.11
CA ALA A 47 -10.36 5.04 -2.03
C ALA A 47 -10.20 5.72 -0.66
N CYS A 48 -9.37 6.76 -0.55
CA CYS A 48 -9.25 7.56 0.67
C CYS A 48 -10.58 8.26 1.02
N GLU A 49 -11.30 8.78 0.03
CA GLU A 49 -12.63 9.38 0.21
C GLU A 49 -13.65 8.37 0.72
N ARG A 50 -13.62 7.12 0.23
CA ARG A 50 -14.46 6.03 0.74
C ARG A 50 -14.24 5.83 2.24
N PHE A 51 -12.99 5.84 2.67
CA PHE A 51 -12.61 5.74 4.09
C PHE A 51 -12.42 7.12 4.71
N SER A 52 -13.41 8.01 4.58
CA SER A 52 -13.34 9.39 5.08
C SER A 52 -12.99 9.52 6.57
N GLY A 53 -12.43 10.67 6.95
CA GLY A 53 -12.06 10.98 8.34
C GLY A 53 -10.68 10.47 8.76
N GLY A 54 -9.84 10.04 7.81
CA GLY A 54 -8.46 9.63 8.05
C GLY A 54 -7.44 10.76 8.06
N VAL A 55 -6.24 10.44 8.53
CA VAL A 55 -5.07 11.34 8.53
C VAL A 55 -4.15 10.99 7.37
N ARG A 56 -3.85 11.96 6.50
CA ARG A 56 -2.89 11.77 5.41
C ARG A 56 -1.46 12.06 5.88
N ILE A 57 -0.55 11.14 5.60
CA ILE A 57 0.89 11.39 5.71
C ILE A 57 1.34 12.27 4.55
N THR A 58 1.95 13.41 4.86
CA THR A 58 2.31 14.44 3.87
C THR A 58 3.79 14.42 3.50
N ALA A 59 4.63 13.89 4.38
CA ALA A 59 6.04 13.69 4.11
C ALA A 59 6.25 12.56 3.10
N LYS A 60 7.37 12.59 2.37
CA LYS A 60 7.63 11.57 1.34
C LYS A 60 8.00 10.23 1.98
N PRO A 61 7.66 9.08 1.38
CA PRO A 61 7.88 7.77 2.01
C PRO A 61 9.33 7.42 2.37
N TRP A 62 10.32 8.06 1.75
CA TRP A 62 11.74 7.84 2.06
C TRP A 62 12.28 8.75 3.17
N GLU A 63 11.50 9.73 3.61
CA GLU A 63 11.85 10.70 4.65
C GLU A 63 11.49 10.15 6.03
N HIS A 64 12.34 10.39 7.03
CA HIS A 64 12.06 9.98 8.41
C HIS A 64 10.79 10.63 8.97
N GLU A 65 10.45 11.83 8.48
CA GLU A 65 9.25 12.55 8.89
C GLU A 65 7.95 11.76 8.60
N ALA A 66 7.90 10.98 7.51
CA ALA A 66 6.74 10.14 7.20
C ALA A 66 6.50 9.08 8.28
N ILE A 67 7.59 8.53 8.85
CA ILE A 67 7.55 7.58 9.96
C ILE A 67 7.06 8.27 11.24
N THR A 68 7.57 9.48 11.52
CA THR A 68 7.14 10.28 12.68
C THR A 68 5.63 10.57 12.60
N GLN A 69 5.15 11.07 11.46
CA GLN A 69 3.72 11.37 11.25
C GLN A 69 2.86 10.11 11.39
N THR A 70 3.31 8.98 10.84
CA THR A 70 2.59 7.70 10.95
C THR A 70 2.47 7.25 12.40
N LYS A 71 3.56 7.32 13.18
CA LYS A 71 3.55 6.94 14.60
C LYS A 71 2.64 7.85 15.43
N ASN A 72 2.63 9.16 15.14
CA ASN A 72 1.76 10.10 15.82
C ASN A 72 0.28 9.78 15.54
N ALA A 73 -0.09 9.60 14.26
CA ALA A 73 -1.46 9.27 13.89
C ALA A 73 -1.94 7.92 14.49
N ILE A 74 -1.06 6.92 14.59
CA ILE A 74 -1.35 5.67 15.30
C ILE A 74 -1.59 5.94 16.79
N SER A 75 -0.74 6.74 17.44
CA SER A 75 -0.87 7.05 18.88
C SER A 75 -2.13 7.85 19.22
N GLU A 76 -2.60 8.65 18.27
CA GLU A 76 -3.85 9.42 18.37
C GLU A 76 -5.09 8.56 18.06
N ASN A 77 -4.91 7.27 17.75
CA ASN A 77 -5.97 6.35 17.34
C ASN A 77 -6.78 6.86 16.15
N ALA A 78 -6.12 7.46 15.15
CA ALA A 78 -6.78 7.85 13.91
C ALA A 78 -7.53 6.64 13.31
N PRO A 79 -8.79 6.81 12.86
CA PRO A 79 -9.58 5.70 12.34
C PRO A 79 -8.98 5.12 11.06
N PHE A 80 -8.40 5.99 10.24
CA PHE A 80 -7.68 5.66 9.03
C PHE A 80 -6.42 6.51 8.91
N ILE A 81 -5.37 5.95 8.33
CA ILE A 81 -4.14 6.68 8.01
C ILE A 81 -3.79 6.39 6.55
N TYR A 82 -3.75 7.43 5.72
CA TYR A 82 -3.44 7.31 4.30
C TYR A 82 -1.94 7.48 4.08
N GLU A 83 -1.36 6.65 3.22
CA GLU A 83 0.09 6.64 2.93
C GLU A 83 0.94 6.39 4.20
N ALA A 84 0.39 5.64 5.17
CA ALA A 84 1.09 5.29 6.40
C ALA A 84 2.41 4.60 6.08
N THR A 85 3.51 5.13 6.60
CA THR A 85 4.87 4.74 6.22
C THR A 85 5.66 4.27 7.43
N LEU A 86 6.26 3.08 7.33
CA LEU A 86 7.18 2.54 8.33
C LEU A 86 8.43 1.96 7.66
N CYS A 87 9.49 1.84 8.46
CA CYS A 87 10.78 1.28 8.07
C CYS A 87 11.29 0.39 9.21
N THR A 88 11.73 -0.81 8.87
CA THR A 88 12.41 -1.73 9.79
C THR A 88 13.82 -1.23 10.13
N ASP A 89 14.41 -1.77 11.18
CA ASP A 89 15.80 -1.48 11.56
C ASP A 89 16.82 -2.00 10.54
N THR A 90 16.44 -3.01 9.75
CA THR A 90 17.24 -3.62 8.67
C THR A 90 17.15 -2.85 7.35
N GLY A 91 16.18 -1.94 7.19
CA GLY A 91 16.09 -0.99 6.08
C GLY A 91 15.01 -1.28 5.04
N GLU A 92 14.15 -2.27 5.26
CA GLU A 92 12.92 -2.45 4.48
C GLU A 92 11.90 -1.38 4.87
N TYR A 93 11.30 -0.72 3.89
CA TYR A 93 10.29 0.30 4.14
C TYR A 93 9.15 0.24 3.11
N CYS A 94 7.97 0.67 3.53
CA CYS A 94 6.84 0.84 2.64
C CYS A 94 5.87 1.90 3.17
N ALA A 95 5.20 2.55 2.22
CA ALA A 95 3.91 3.18 2.46
C ALA A 95 2.80 2.15 2.16
N VAL A 96 1.78 2.10 3.02
CA VAL A 96 0.51 1.43 2.72
C VAL A 96 -0.51 2.47 2.32
N ASP A 97 -1.37 2.14 1.35
CA ASP A 97 -2.32 3.12 0.81
C ASP A 97 -3.29 3.58 1.91
N ILE A 98 -3.89 2.62 2.64
CA ILE A 98 -4.75 2.89 3.81
C ILE A 98 -4.43 1.90 4.94
N LEU A 99 -4.18 2.43 6.13
CA LEU A 99 -4.12 1.68 7.40
C LEU A 99 -5.38 1.96 8.21
N ARG A 100 -6.20 0.93 8.48
CA ARG A 100 -7.48 1.04 9.19
C ARG A 100 -7.37 0.56 10.63
N ASN A 101 -7.78 1.39 11.59
CA ASN A 101 -7.83 1.02 13.00
C ASN A 101 -9.05 0.14 13.29
N ASN A 102 -8.83 -1.00 13.94
CA ASN A 102 -9.91 -1.91 14.33
C ASN A 102 -10.50 -1.56 15.71
N ASN A 103 -9.96 -0.55 16.39
CA ASN A 103 -10.34 -0.10 17.74
C ASN A 103 -10.16 -1.17 18.84
N ASP A 104 -9.34 -2.19 18.58
CA ASP A 104 -9.00 -3.28 19.51
C ASP A 104 -7.47 -3.43 19.70
N GLY A 105 -6.71 -2.42 19.27
CA GLY A 105 -5.25 -2.44 19.26
C GLY A 105 -4.63 -3.18 18.07
N THR A 106 -5.45 -3.61 17.11
CA THR A 106 -4.99 -4.15 15.82
C THR A 106 -5.35 -3.22 14.67
N TRP A 107 -4.66 -3.41 13.54
CA TRP A 107 -4.84 -2.63 12.33
C TRP A 107 -5.05 -3.54 11.13
N ASP A 108 -5.78 -3.07 10.13
CA ASP A 108 -5.89 -3.72 8.84
C ASP A 108 -5.17 -2.88 7.77
N ILE A 109 -4.49 -3.53 6.83
CA ILE A 109 -3.88 -2.89 5.66
C ILE A 109 -4.83 -3.04 4.47
N ILE A 110 -5.06 -1.96 3.73
CA ILE A 110 -5.83 -1.98 2.49
C ILE A 110 -4.93 -1.45 1.37
N GLU A 111 -4.55 -2.31 0.44
CA GLU A 111 -3.79 -1.98 -0.76
C GLU A 111 -4.76 -1.76 -1.93
N VAL A 112 -4.72 -0.58 -2.53
CA VAL A 112 -5.62 -0.12 -3.58
C VAL A 112 -5.02 -0.39 -4.95
N LYS A 113 -5.82 -0.97 -5.85
CA LYS A 113 -5.41 -1.29 -7.22
C LYS A 113 -6.44 -0.77 -8.22
N SER A 114 -5.97 -0.15 -9.29
CA SER A 114 -6.80 0.28 -10.43
C SER A 114 -7.22 -0.86 -11.37
N THR A 115 -7.05 -2.11 -10.94
CA THR A 115 -7.55 -3.30 -11.63
C THR A 115 -8.94 -3.66 -11.12
N SER A 116 -9.63 -4.57 -11.82
CA SER A 116 -10.93 -5.11 -11.37
C SER A 116 -10.84 -6.39 -10.56
N LYS A 117 -9.65 -7.03 -10.54
CA LYS A 117 -9.38 -8.25 -9.77
C LYS A 117 -7.97 -8.20 -9.19
N PRO A 118 -7.74 -8.84 -8.02
CA PRO A 118 -6.41 -9.09 -7.52
C PRO A 118 -5.59 -9.99 -8.46
N ASN A 119 -4.27 -9.94 -8.33
CA ASN A 119 -3.35 -10.89 -8.95
C ASN A 119 -2.22 -11.23 -7.97
N ASP A 120 -1.40 -12.22 -8.31
CA ASP A 120 -0.34 -12.74 -7.43
C ASP A 120 0.63 -11.67 -6.93
N TYR A 121 0.94 -10.68 -7.76
CA TYR A 121 1.84 -9.60 -7.37
C TYR A 121 1.20 -8.62 -6.38
N HIS A 122 -0.12 -8.46 -6.41
CA HIS A 122 -0.83 -7.66 -5.41
C HIS A 122 -0.76 -8.33 -4.04
N TYR A 123 -0.82 -9.66 -3.98
CA TYR A 123 -0.64 -10.39 -2.72
C TYR A 123 0.80 -10.30 -2.21
N ILE A 124 1.80 -10.26 -3.10
CA ILE A 124 3.19 -10.01 -2.74
C ILE A 124 3.36 -8.58 -2.17
N ASP A 125 2.73 -7.57 -2.77
CA ASP A 125 2.70 -6.20 -2.23
C ASP A 125 2.18 -6.19 -0.78
N ALA A 126 1.00 -6.78 -0.55
CA ALA A 126 0.36 -6.86 0.77
C ALA A 126 1.19 -7.67 1.77
N SER A 127 1.82 -8.76 1.33
CA SER A 127 2.70 -9.59 2.17
C SER A 127 3.91 -8.79 2.66
N PHE A 128 4.55 -8.02 1.76
CA PHE A 128 5.67 -7.15 2.12
C PHE A 128 5.27 -6.04 3.09
N GLN A 129 4.13 -5.41 2.85
CA GLN A 129 3.60 -4.38 3.73
C GLN A 129 3.29 -4.92 5.12
N ARG A 130 2.61 -6.06 5.21
CA ARG A 130 2.34 -6.75 6.47
C ARG A 130 3.62 -7.08 7.21
N TYR A 131 4.63 -7.62 6.51
CA TYR A 131 5.94 -7.92 7.08
C TYR A 131 6.57 -6.66 7.70
N VAL A 132 6.74 -5.58 6.92
CA VAL A 132 7.37 -4.33 7.40
C VAL A 132 6.65 -3.78 8.63
N PHE A 133 5.32 -3.67 8.56
CA PHE A 133 4.54 -3.14 9.68
C PHE A 133 4.62 -4.03 10.93
N SER A 134 4.60 -5.35 10.75
CA SER A 134 4.73 -6.30 11.85
C SER A 134 6.11 -6.23 12.51
N GLN A 135 7.18 -6.11 11.72
CA GLN A 135 8.55 -5.93 12.24
C GLN A 135 8.71 -4.60 12.98
N CYS A 136 7.96 -3.57 12.60
CA CYS A 136 7.88 -2.31 13.33
C CYS A 136 6.98 -2.36 14.58
N GLY A 137 6.46 -3.54 14.96
CA GLY A 137 5.66 -3.74 16.16
C GLY A 137 4.17 -3.43 16.02
N ILE A 138 3.67 -3.18 14.81
CA ILE A 138 2.24 -2.96 14.57
C ILE A 138 1.54 -4.31 14.42
N LYS A 139 0.47 -4.52 15.19
CA LYS A 139 -0.34 -5.74 15.12
C LYS A 139 -1.30 -5.68 13.93
N ILE A 140 -0.90 -6.25 12.80
CA ILE A 140 -1.75 -6.37 11.62
C ILE A 140 -2.67 -7.58 11.76
N ARG A 141 -3.99 -7.35 11.75
CA ARG A 141 -5.03 -8.39 11.83
C ARG A 141 -5.34 -8.96 10.45
N ASN A 142 -5.72 -8.11 9.50
CA ASN A 142 -6.00 -8.50 8.13
C ASN A 142 -5.30 -7.61 7.11
N CYS A 143 -5.14 -8.14 5.90
CA CYS A 143 -4.80 -7.36 4.72
C CYS A 143 -5.91 -7.52 3.69
N PHE A 144 -6.17 -6.46 2.93
CA PHE A 144 -7.16 -6.45 1.86
C PHE A 144 -6.53 -5.90 0.59
N ILE A 145 -6.92 -6.47 -0.55
CA ILE A 145 -6.76 -5.81 -1.85
C ILE A 145 -8.08 -5.14 -2.19
N MET A 146 -8.06 -3.83 -2.40
CA MET A 146 -9.19 -3.06 -2.92
C MET A 146 -9.05 -2.90 -4.43
N THR A 147 -10.08 -3.28 -5.17
CA THR A 147 -10.14 -3.18 -6.65
C THR A 147 -11.36 -2.38 -7.09
N LEU A 148 -11.36 -1.91 -8.34
CA LEU A 148 -12.56 -1.37 -8.96
C LEU A 148 -13.57 -2.49 -9.21
N ASN A 149 -14.84 -2.24 -8.93
CA ASN A 149 -15.93 -3.15 -9.23
C ASN A 149 -16.28 -3.08 -10.72
N SER A 150 -16.04 -4.16 -11.48
CA SER A 150 -16.34 -4.18 -12.93
C SER A 150 -17.83 -4.15 -13.26
N GLU A 151 -18.67 -4.51 -12.30
CA GLU A 151 -20.14 -4.54 -12.45
C GLU A 151 -20.79 -3.21 -12.06
N TYR A 152 -20.02 -2.26 -11.53
CA TYR A 152 -20.55 -0.97 -11.12
C TYR A 152 -20.99 -0.14 -12.32
N VAL A 153 -22.26 0.25 -12.32
CA VAL A 153 -22.85 1.17 -13.30
C VAL A 153 -23.21 2.46 -12.58
N ARG A 154 -22.56 3.56 -12.97
CA ARG A 154 -22.78 4.87 -12.35
C ARG A 154 -24.15 5.45 -12.72
N HIS A 155 -24.96 5.75 -11.70
CA HIS A 155 -26.21 6.50 -11.85
C HIS A 155 -26.16 7.80 -11.02
N GLY A 156 -25.89 8.92 -11.69
CA GLY A 156 -25.75 10.22 -11.02
C GLY A 156 -24.37 10.41 -10.39
N ASP A 157 -24.34 10.78 -9.12
CA ASP A 157 -23.09 10.94 -8.37
C ASP A 157 -22.37 9.60 -8.17
N LEU A 158 -21.09 9.67 -7.82
CA LEU A 158 -20.27 8.48 -7.65
C LEU A 158 -20.58 7.84 -6.29
N ASP A 159 -21.05 6.58 -6.32
CA ASP A 159 -21.18 5.77 -5.10
C ASP A 159 -19.85 5.04 -4.83
N LEU A 160 -19.11 5.51 -3.82
CA LEU A 160 -17.80 4.94 -3.48
C LEU A 160 -17.91 3.57 -2.79
N GLU A 161 -19.05 3.24 -2.18
CA GLU A 161 -19.26 1.94 -1.58
C GLU A 161 -19.42 0.86 -2.65
N GLU A 162 -20.16 1.18 -3.72
CA GLU A 162 -20.38 0.29 -4.88
C GLU A 162 -19.22 0.30 -5.88
N LEU A 163 -18.45 1.41 -5.96
CA LEU A 163 -17.33 1.55 -6.89
C LEU A 163 -16.20 0.54 -6.62
N PHE A 164 -15.95 0.20 -5.35
CA PHE A 164 -14.84 -0.69 -4.99
C PHE A 164 -15.30 -2.01 -4.40
N THR A 165 -14.51 -3.05 -4.67
CA THR A 165 -14.60 -4.36 -4.03
C THR A 165 -13.39 -4.57 -3.12
N LEU A 166 -13.61 -4.99 -1.87
CA LEU A 166 -12.54 -5.43 -0.97
C LEU A 166 -12.41 -6.96 -1.02
N HIS A 167 -11.19 -7.43 -1.24
CA HIS A 167 -10.83 -8.85 -1.22
C HIS A 167 -9.95 -9.13 -0.01
N ASP A 168 -10.39 -10.02 0.88
CA ASP A 168 -9.57 -10.54 1.99
C ASP A 168 -8.46 -11.42 1.40
N THR A 169 -7.23 -11.26 1.88
CA THR A 169 -6.05 -11.97 1.38
C THR A 169 -5.61 -13.14 2.27
N LYS A 170 -6.41 -13.55 3.26
CA LYS A 170 -5.99 -14.49 4.31
C LYS A 170 -5.35 -15.79 3.80
N ASN A 171 -5.74 -16.30 2.63
CA ASN A 171 -5.22 -17.56 2.08
C ASN A 171 -4.10 -17.36 1.05
N GLU A 172 -3.85 -16.10 0.66
CA GLU A 172 -2.98 -15.73 -0.45
C GLU A 172 -1.70 -15.02 0.01
N LEU A 173 -1.65 -14.55 1.26
CA LEU A 173 -0.45 -13.96 1.84
C LEU A 173 0.67 -14.98 1.97
N GLN A 174 1.88 -14.56 1.63
CA GLN A 174 3.09 -15.35 1.75
C GLN A 174 3.88 -14.86 2.96
N ASP A 175 4.46 -15.80 3.70
CA ASP A 175 5.43 -15.45 4.72
C ASP A 175 6.73 -14.99 4.05
N ILE A 176 7.26 -13.87 4.53
CA ILE A 176 8.56 -13.36 4.09
C ILE A 176 9.60 -13.89 5.05
N GLU A 177 10.33 -14.90 4.59
CA GLU A 177 11.53 -15.39 5.27
C GLU A 177 12.68 -14.40 5.07
N THR A 178 13.36 -14.06 6.15
CA THR A 178 14.57 -13.22 6.18
C THR A 178 15.75 -13.97 6.77
#